data_AF-A0A3Q8SCM7-F1
#
_entry.id   AF-A0A3Q8SCM7-F1
#
_cell.length_a   1.000
_cell.length_b   1.000
_cell.length_c   1.000
_cell.angle_alpha   90.00
_cell.angle_beta   90.00
_cell.angle_gamma   90.00
#
_symmetry.space_group_name_H-M   'P 1'
#
loop_
_entity.id
_entity.type
_entity.pdbx_description
1 polymer ?
#
loop_
_entity_poly.entity_id
_entity_poly.type
_entity_poly.pdbx_seq_one_letter_code
_entity_poly.pdbx_strand_id
1 'polypeptide(L)'
;MKILNKQELTRSDVFEFMQGQLANIHWKNDSIYLTEETLAETKLVDFLYLTFKDFNYYGPTEVTEEDWNQLKRNINTSNSEITKQIVNEIDEWTKECFKIHTCFTICGI
;
A
#
# COMPACT_ATOMS: atom_id res chain seq x y z
N MET A 1 -0.68 -12.84 -7.61
CA MET A 1 -0.82 -11.43 -7.21
C MET A 1 -2.27 -10.96 -7.24
N LYS A 2 -2.82 -10.54 -6.10
CA LYS A 2 -4.20 -10.02 -5.99
C LYS A 2 -4.27 -8.94 -4.91
N ILE A 3 -4.92 -7.83 -5.21
CA ILE A 3 -5.40 -6.88 -4.19
C ILE A 3 -6.71 -7.42 -3.63
N LEU A 4 -6.79 -7.52 -2.30
CA LEU A 4 -8.00 -7.98 -1.62
C LEU A 4 -8.79 -6.78 -1.12
N ASN A 5 -10.12 -6.89 -1.15
CA ASN A 5 -10.98 -6.07 -0.31
C ASN A 5 -11.38 -6.82 0.97
N LYS A 6 -12.05 -6.13 1.90
CA LYS A 6 -12.40 -6.70 3.20
C LYS A 6 -13.24 -7.99 3.14
N GLN A 7 -14.11 -8.14 2.15
CA GLN A 7 -14.98 -9.32 2.02
C GLN A 7 -14.20 -10.56 1.55
N GLU A 8 -13.02 -10.34 0.96
CA GLU A 8 -12.15 -11.39 0.43
C GLU A 8 -11.07 -11.83 1.43
N LEU A 9 -10.95 -11.13 2.57
CA LEU A 9 -10.04 -11.49 3.63
C LEU A 9 -10.47 -12.79 4.30
N THR A 10 -9.61 -13.80 4.20
CA THR A 10 -9.76 -15.09 4.88
C THR A 10 -8.71 -15.30 5.98
N ARG A 11 -7.74 -14.38 6.08
CA ARG A 11 -6.62 -14.38 7.03
C ARG A 11 -6.36 -12.96 7.53
N SER A 12 -5.67 -12.86 8.66
CA SER A 12 -5.30 -11.58 9.27
C SER A 12 -3.86 -11.13 9.00
N ASP A 13 -3.03 -12.00 8.42
CA ASP A 13 -1.61 -11.76 8.15
C ASP A 13 -1.44 -11.07 6.78
N VAL A 14 -1.63 -9.75 6.77
CA VAL A 14 -1.69 -8.92 5.57
C VAL A 14 -1.21 -7.49 5.85
N PHE A 15 -0.88 -6.77 4.79
CA PHE A 15 -0.68 -5.33 4.82
C PHE A 15 -1.99 -4.62 4.46
N GLU A 16 -2.52 -3.87 5.41
CA GLU A 16 -3.66 -2.98 5.19
C GLU A 16 -3.16 -1.64 4.61
N PHE A 17 -3.79 -1.23 3.51
CA PHE A 17 -3.72 0.13 2.98
C PHE A 17 -5.03 0.80 3.32
N MET A 18 -4.99 1.71 4.29
CA MET A 18 -6.14 2.35 4.89
C MET A 18 -6.25 3.80 4.44
N GLN A 19 -7.45 4.26 4.07
CA GLN A 19 -7.66 5.67 3.75
C GLN A 19 -7.48 6.56 4.99
N GLY A 20 -6.77 7.67 4.81
CA GLY A 20 -6.49 8.67 5.85
C GLY A 20 -5.40 8.27 6.85
N GLN A 21 -5.29 9.08 7.90
CA GLN A 21 -4.38 8.87 9.03
C GLN A 21 -4.83 7.72 9.93
N LEU A 22 -3.89 7.10 10.63
CA LEU A 22 -4.18 6.03 11.57
C LEU A 22 -5.11 6.51 12.69
N ALA A 23 -6.36 6.04 12.65
CA ALA A 23 -7.38 6.36 13.66
C ALA A 23 -7.50 5.29 14.76
N ASN A 24 -6.47 4.45 14.97
CA ASN A 24 -6.51 3.24 15.82
C ASN A 24 -7.62 2.25 15.43
N ILE A 25 -8.05 2.25 14.18
CA ILE A 25 -9.07 1.34 13.64
C ILE A 25 -8.48 0.64 12.43
N HIS A 26 -8.49 -0.69 12.48
CA HIS A 26 -8.08 -1.56 11.39
C HIS A 26 -9.29 -2.13 10.67
N TRP A 27 -9.03 -2.78 9.54
CA TRP A 27 -10.02 -3.53 8.78
C TRP A 27 -11.15 -2.65 8.24
N LYS A 28 -10.83 -1.46 7.71
CA LYS A 28 -11.88 -0.59 7.17
C LYS A 28 -12.48 -1.19 5.89
N ASN A 29 -13.72 -0.83 5.61
CA ASN A 29 -14.44 -1.32 4.42
C ASN A 29 -13.89 -0.71 3.12
N ASP A 30 -13.26 0.46 3.22
CA ASP A 30 -12.63 1.19 2.12
C ASP A 30 -11.12 0.89 2.02
N SER A 31 -10.56 0.10 2.92
CA SER A 31 -9.18 -0.38 2.83
C SER A 31 -9.02 -1.46 1.75
N ILE A 32 -7.81 -1.54 1.21
CA ILE A 32 -7.34 -2.68 0.42
C ILE A 32 -6.23 -3.42 1.16
N TYR A 33 -6.03 -4.68 0.82
CA TYR A 33 -5.09 -5.55 1.55
C TYR A 33 -4.20 -6.32 0.59
N LEU A 34 -2.93 -6.47 0.96
CA LEU A 34 -1.96 -7.30 0.26
C LEU A 34 -1.46 -8.40 1.20
N THR A 35 -1.38 -9.64 0.72
CA THR A 35 -0.74 -10.72 1.48
C THR A 35 0.77 -10.58 1.48
N GLU A 36 1.44 -11.17 2.47
CA GLU A 36 2.91 -11.25 2.47
C GLU A 36 3.45 -11.92 1.19
N GLU A 37 2.74 -12.93 0.65
CA GLU A 37 3.15 -13.58 -0.61
C GLU A 37 3.12 -12.58 -1.77
N THR A 38 2.08 -11.74 -1.85
CA THR A 38 1.97 -10.69 -2.88
C THR A 38 3.09 -9.66 -2.76
N LEU A 39 3.45 -9.27 -1.54
CA LEU A 39 4.58 -8.36 -1.30
C LEU A 39 5.92 -8.98 -1.67
N ALA A 40 6.14 -10.26 -1.35
CA ALA A 40 7.34 -10.99 -1.70
C ALA A 40 7.48 -11.19 -3.22
N GLU A 41 6.41 -11.57 -3.91
CA GLU A 41 6.37 -11.74 -5.37
C GLU A 41 6.70 -10.42 -6.10
N THR A 42 6.18 -9.30 -5.59
CA THR A 42 6.33 -7.97 -6.21
C THR A 42 7.56 -7.21 -5.75
N LYS A 43 8.25 -7.68 -4.70
CA LYS A 43 9.31 -6.94 -4.01
C LYS A 43 8.89 -5.51 -3.61
N LEU A 44 7.59 -5.28 -3.41
CA LEU A 44 7.08 -3.93 -3.15
C LEU A 44 7.69 -3.35 -1.87
N VAL A 45 7.92 -4.18 -0.85
CA VAL A 45 8.56 -3.79 0.42
C VAL A 45 9.92 -3.12 0.20
N ASP A 46 10.73 -3.58 -0.75
CA ASP A 46 12.03 -2.97 -1.05
C ASP A 46 11.85 -1.53 -1.54
N PHE A 47 10.82 -1.26 -2.35
CA PHE A 47 10.50 0.09 -2.82
C PHE A 47 9.89 0.96 -1.71
N LEU A 48 9.12 0.39 -0.79
CA LEU A 48 8.60 1.10 0.39
C LEU A 48 9.76 1.57 1.27
N TYR A 49 10.72 0.70 1.60
CA TYR A 49 11.92 1.06 2.35
C TYR A 49 12.82 2.05 1.62
N LEU A 50 12.95 1.93 0.30
CA LEU A 50 13.74 2.86 -0.51
C LEU A 50 13.14 4.26 -0.54
N THR A 51 11.81 4.35 -0.55
CA THR A 51 11.11 5.62 -0.79
C THR A 51 10.73 6.32 0.51
N PHE A 52 10.22 5.60 1.49
CA PHE A 52 9.70 6.18 2.72
C PHE A 52 10.75 6.11 3.81
N LYS A 53 11.19 7.29 4.27
CA LYS A 53 12.28 7.43 5.24
C LYS A 53 12.08 6.61 6.52
N ASP A 54 10.84 6.51 6.99
CA ASP A 54 10.48 5.88 8.25
C ASP A 54 9.44 4.75 8.04
N PHE A 55 9.55 3.99 6.94
CA PHE A 55 8.68 2.83 6.71
C PHE A 55 8.74 1.84 7.87
N ASN A 56 7.59 1.60 8.50
CA ASN A 56 7.43 0.66 9.59
C ASN A 56 6.73 -0.60 9.08
N TYR A 57 7.46 -1.71 8.98
CA TYR A 57 6.90 -2.97 8.48
C TYR A 57 5.80 -3.54 9.39
N TYR A 58 6.00 -3.45 10.71
CA TYR A 58 5.07 -3.99 11.72
C TYR A 58 4.20 -2.90 12.36
N GLY A 59 4.08 -1.74 11.71
CA GLY A 59 3.34 -0.63 12.25
C GLY A 59 2.89 0.35 11.18
N PRO A 60 2.25 1.44 11.59
CA PRO A 60 1.68 2.40 10.65
C PRO A 60 2.78 3.22 9.97
N THR A 61 2.62 3.41 8.67
CA THR A 61 3.34 4.40 7.87
C THR A 61 2.33 5.26 7.12
N GLU A 62 2.26 6.54 7.43
CA GLU A 62 1.46 7.51 6.67
C GLU A 62 2.18 7.87 5.37
N VAL A 63 1.47 7.83 4.25
CA VAL A 63 2.01 8.05 2.90
C VAL A 63 1.22 9.18 2.24
N THR A 64 1.91 10.27 1.94
CA THR A 64 1.31 11.41 1.23
C THR A 64 1.24 11.15 -0.28
N GLU A 65 0.52 12.00 -1.01
CA GLU A 65 0.50 11.94 -2.47
C GLU A 65 1.90 12.16 -3.07
N GLU A 66 2.72 13.00 -2.45
CA GLU A 66 4.11 13.23 -2.89
C GLU A 66 4.97 11.97 -2.72
N ASP A 67 4.90 11.33 -1.55
CA ASP A 67 5.59 10.07 -1.26
C ASP A 67 5.19 8.98 -2.25
N TRP A 68 3.88 8.84 -2.48
CA TRP A 68 3.35 7.85 -3.41
C TRP A 68 3.80 8.10 -4.85
N ASN A 69 3.81 9.36 -5.29
CA ASN A 69 4.33 9.72 -6.62
C ASN A 69 5.83 9.44 -6.74
N GLN A 70 6.61 9.63 -5.67
CA GLN A 70 8.02 9.27 -5.67
C GLN A 70 8.21 7.74 -5.77
N LEU A 71 7.41 6.95 -5.06
CA LEU A 71 7.43 5.49 -5.15
C LEU A 71 7.14 5.01 -6.58
N LYS A 72 6.10 5.57 -7.22
CA LYS A 72 5.76 5.26 -8.61
C LYS A 72 6.91 5.58 -9.57
N ARG A 73 7.61 6.70 -9.39
CA ARG A 73 8.81 7.04 -10.20
C ARG A 73 9.91 6.00 -10.02
N ASN A 74 10.22 5.62 -8.79
CA ASN A 74 11.23 4.60 -8.50
C ASN A 74 10.88 3.26 -9.18
N ILE A 75 9.62 2.83 -9.08
CA ILE A 75 9.15 1.57 -9.70
C ILE A 75 9.14 1.64 -11.22
N ASN A 76 8.80 2.78 -11.82
CA ASN A 76 8.82 2.96 -13.27
C ASN A 76 10.24 2.87 -13.85
N THR A 77 11.27 3.22 -13.07
CA THR A 77 12.68 2.99 -13.47
C THR A 77 13.15 1.54 -13.31
N SER A 78 12.35 0.67 -12.69
CA SER A 78 12.66 -0.75 -12.55
C SER A 78 12.21 -1.56 -13.77
N ASN A 79 12.79 -2.75 -13.94
CA ASN A 79 12.38 -3.72 -14.96
C ASN A 79 11.26 -4.67 -14.49
N SER A 80 10.65 -4.41 -13.32
CA SER A 80 9.67 -5.33 -12.73
C SER A 80 8.25 -4.97 -13.17
N GLU A 81 7.77 -5.62 -14.23
CA GLU A 81 6.41 -5.41 -14.73
C GLU A 81 5.33 -5.82 -13.73
N ILE A 82 5.56 -6.88 -12.95
CA ILE A 82 4.63 -7.32 -11.91
C ILE A 82 4.46 -6.26 -10.81
N THR A 83 5.55 -5.59 -10.42
CA THR A 83 5.50 -4.49 -9.45
C THR A 83 4.80 -3.26 -10.02
N LYS A 84 5.01 -2.95 -11.31
CA LYS A 84 4.29 -1.85 -11.98
C LYS A 84 2.79 -2.12 -12.03
N GLN A 85 2.39 -3.36 -12.34
CA GLN A 85 0.98 -3.75 -12.40
C GLN A 85 0.29 -3.56 -11.05
N ILE A 86 0.85 -4.11 -9.96
CA ILE A 86 0.20 -3.97 -8.63
C ILE A 86 0.13 -2.51 -8.19
N VAL A 87 1.17 -1.72 -8.47
CA VAL A 87 1.19 -0.32 -8.06
C VAL A 87 0.21 0.52 -8.86
N ASN A 88 -0.01 0.22 -10.14
CA ASN A 88 -1.07 0.88 -10.91
C ASN A 88 -2.46 0.54 -10.36
N GLU A 89 -2.71 -0.71 -9.96
CA GLU A 89 -3.99 -1.09 -9.33
C GLU A 89 -4.19 -0.37 -7.98
N ILE A 90 -3.14 -0.28 -7.15
CA ILE A 90 -3.17 0.50 -5.91
C ILE A 90 -3.37 1.99 -6.22
N ASP A 91 -2.76 2.53 -7.29
CA ASP A 91 -2.88 3.94 -7.67
C ASP A 91 -4.30 4.36 -8.00
N GLU A 92 -5.09 3.48 -8.64
CA GLU A 92 -6.52 3.76 -8.86
C GLU A 92 -7.28 3.90 -7.54
N TRP A 93 -6.92 3.12 -6.52
CA TRP A 93 -7.49 3.25 -5.19
C TRP A 93 -7.00 4.51 -4.45
N THR A 94 -5.70 4.84 -4.54
CA THR A 94 -5.15 6.02 -3.83
C THR A 94 -5.70 7.33 -4.40
N LYS A 95 -6.01 7.41 -5.69
CA LYS A 95 -6.70 8.57 -6.29
C LYS A 95 -8.02 8.88 -5.60
N GLU A 96 -8.81 7.87 -5.25
CA GLU A 96 -10.06 8.08 -4.50
C GLU A 96 -9.78 8.54 -3.07
N CYS A 97 -8.76 7.97 -2.42
CA CYS A 97 -8.31 8.40 -1.09
C CYS A 97 -7.90 9.89 -1.08
N PHE A 98 -7.09 10.32 -2.04
CA PHE A 98 -6.55 11.68 -2.10
C PHE A 98 -7.58 12.76 -2.44
N LYS A 99 -8.78 12.39 -2.90
CA LYS A 99 -9.90 13.35 -3.03
C LYS A 99 -10.42 13.85 -1.68
N ILE A 100 -10.25 13.07 -0.62
CA ILE A 100 -10.87 13.30 0.69
C ILE A 100 -9.81 13.45 1.80
N HIS A 101 -8.68 12.74 1.66
CA HIS A 101 -7.62 12.68 2.64
C HIS A 101 -6.30 13.20 2.09
N THR A 102 -5.44 13.72 2.96
CA THR A 102 -4.09 14.17 2.59
C THR A 102 -3.06 13.03 2.52
N CYS A 103 -3.40 11.85 3.05
CA CYS A 103 -2.57 10.67 3.09
C CYS A 103 -3.44 9.39 3.10
N PHE A 104 -2.79 8.25 2.89
CA PHE A 104 -3.26 6.94 3.32
C PHE A 104 -2.24 6.34 4.29
N THR A 105 -2.61 5.28 5.00
CA THR A 105 -1.74 4.60 5.96
C THR A 105 -1.50 3.16 5.51
N ILE A 106 -0.25 2.72 5.51
CA ILE A 106 0.14 1.31 5.34
C ILE A 106 0.41 0.72 6.73
N CYS A 107 -0.13 -0.45 7.04
CA CYS A 107 0.16 -1.18 8.28
C CYS A 107 0.19 -2.69 8.04
N GLY A 108 1.28 -3.36 8.43
CA GLY A 108 1.28 -4.83 8.59
C GLY A 108 0.50 -5.22 9.85
N ILE A 109 -0.39 -6.20 9.75
CA ILE A 109 -1.29 -6.67 10.82
C ILE A 109 -1.27 -8.20 10.87
#